data_AF-A0A078LCW2-F1
#
_entry.id   AF-A0A078LCW2-F1
#
_cell.length_a   1.000
_cell.length_b   1.000
_cell.length_c   1.000
_cell.angle_alpha   90.00
_cell.angle_beta   90.00
_cell.angle_gamma   90.00
#
_symmetry.space_group_name_H-M   'P 1'
#
loop_
_entity.id
_entity.type
_entity.pdbx_description
1 polymer ?
#
loop_
_entity_poly.entity_id
_entity_poly.type
_entity_poly.pdbx_seq_one_letter_code
_entity_poly.pdbx_strand_id
1 'polypeptide(L)' 'MKNKYRVVTDKYAGFEVQIKYWWLPFLWFQCNAINTHVSIEKAKEYIAKHKCEHCFKRRIVFTEAE' A
#
# COMPACT_ATOMS: atom_id res chain seq x y z
N MET A 1 -1.98 10.64 -12.61
CA MET A 1 -1.61 9.20 -12.71
C MET A 1 -1.92 8.49 -11.39
N LYS A 2 -2.03 7.14 -11.39
CA LYS A 2 -2.39 6.35 -10.20
C LYS A 2 -1.25 5.42 -9.78
N ASN A 3 -1.11 5.18 -8.47
CA ASN A 3 -0.17 4.18 -7.93
C ASN A 3 -0.58 2.78 -8.40
N LYS A 4 0.41 1.92 -8.64
CA LYS A 4 0.19 0.49 -8.95
C LYS A 4 0.45 -0.34 -7.69
N TYR A 5 -0.26 -1.46 -7.58
CA TYR A 5 -0.11 -2.40 -6.48
C TYR A 5 0.13 -3.79 -7.06
N ARG A 6 0.91 -4.61 -6.36
CA ARG A 6 1.08 -6.03 -6.66
C ARG A 6 1.11 -6.84 -5.37
N VAL A 7 0.75 -8.11 -5.48
CA VAL A 7 0.86 -9.08 -4.40
C VAL A 7 1.96 -10.07 -4.79
N VAL A 8 2.92 -10.30 -3.90
CA VAL A 8 4.05 -11.21 -4.09
C VAL A 8 4.01 -12.26 -2.99
N THR A 9 4.29 -13.52 -3.33
CA THR A 9 4.44 -14.58 -2.32
C THR A 9 5.76 -14.42 -1.58
N ASP A 10 5.71 -14.36 -0.25
CA ASP A 10 6.87 -14.35 0.63
C ASP A 10 7.30 -15.79 0.98
N LYS A 11 8.57 -15.97 1.36
CA LYS A 11 9.19 -17.27 1.69
C LYS A 11 8.58 -17.96 2.91
N TYR A 12 7.83 -17.23 3.73
CA TYR A 12 7.20 -17.71 4.97
C TYR A 12 5.71 -18.05 4.82
N ALA A 13 5.28 -18.44 3.61
CA ALA A 13 3.89 -18.83 3.32
C ALA A 13 2.85 -17.70 3.45
N GLY A 14 3.25 -16.46 3.18
CA GLY A 14 2.32 -15.33 3.13
C GLY A 14 2.43 -14.50 1.86
N PHE A 15 1.58 -13.48 1.78
CA PHE A 15 1.42 -12.60 0.64
C PHE A 15 1.80 -11.18 1.03
N GLU A 16 2.84 -10.64 0.40
CA GLU A 16 3.31 -9.26 0.55
C GLU A 16 2.65 -8.34 -0.48
N VAL A 17 2.12 -7.22 -0.02
CA VAL A 17 1.63 -6.13 -0.86
C VAL A 17 2.74 -5.12 -1.09
N GLN A 18 3.00 -4.83 -2.36
CA GLN A 18 3.94 -3.80 -2.79
C GLN A 18 3.26 -2.71 -3.59
N ILE A 19 3.70 -1.47 -3.39
CA ILE A 19 3.22 -0.28 -4.07
C ILE A 19 4.30 0.32 -4.96
N LYS A 20 3.89 0.76 -6.15
CA LYS A 20 4.70 1.53 -7.09
C LYS A 20 4.07 2.90 -7.28
N TYR A 21 4.77 3.93 -6.84
CA TYR A 21 4.32 5.30 -6.96
C TYR A 21 4.46 5.79 -8.40
N TRP A 22 3.45 6.51 -8.89
CA TRP A 22 3.47 7.01 -10.27
C TRP A 22 4.60 8.03 -10.50
N TRP A 23 5.00 8.76 -9.45
CA TRP A 23 6.09 9.73 -9.47
C TRP A 23 7.48 9.10 -9.31
N LEU A 24 7.55 7.80 -8.96
CA LEU A 24 8.80 7.04 -8.82
C LEU A 24 8.69 5.69 -9.54
N PRO A 25 8.76 5.67 -10.87
CA PRO A 25 8.39 4.51 -11.68
C PRO A 25 9.43 3.39 -11.70
N PHE A 26 10.52 3.47 -10.94
CA PHE A 26 11.59 2.47 -10.96
C PHE A 26 11.57 1.51 -9.77
N LEU A 27 10.86 1.86 -8.70
CA LEU A 27 10.92 1.12 -7.44
C LEU A 27 9.54 0.63 -6.98
N TRP A 28 9.54 -0.56 -6.37
CA TRP A 28 8.42 -1.12 -5.63
C TRP A 28 8.77 -1.08 -4.16
N PHE A 29 7.84 -0.61 -3.34
CA PHE A 29 8.01 -0.51 -1.90
C PHE A 29 7.03 -1.44 -1.20
N GLN A 30 7.45 -2.07 -0.11
CA GLN A 30 6.52 -2.77 0.78
C GLN A 30 5.51 -1.78 1.34
N CYS A 31 4.24 -2.17 1.41
CA CYS A 31 3.17 -1.25 1.80
C CYS A 31 3.10 -0.99 3.32
N ASN A 32 3.90 -1.70 4.14
CA ASN A 32 4.07 -1.46 5.59
C ASN A 32 5.21 -2.31 6.19
N ALA A 33 5.52 -2.12 7.48
CA ALA A 33 6.58 -2.86 8.19
C ALA A 33 6.30 -4.35 8.45
N ILE A 34 5.02 -4.74 8.60
CA ILE A 34 4.59 -6.14 8.67
C ILE A 34 3.56 -6.32 7.55
N ASN A 35 3.98 -6.94 6.44
CA ASN A 35 3.14 -7.05 5.25
C ASN A 35 2.85 -8.50 4.83
N THR A 36 3.07 -9.46 5.71
CA THR A 36 2.79 -10.87 5.40
C THR A 36 1.31 -11.17 5.67
N HIS A 37 0.51 -11.25 4.61
CA HIS A 37 -0.89 -11.65 4.69
C HIS A 37 -1.04 -13.17 4.54
N VAL A 38 -1.97 -13.78 5.27
CA VAL A 38 -2.21 -15.23 5.23
C VAL A 38 -2.90 -15.72 3.95
N SER A 39 -3.50 -14.81 3.16
CA SER A 39 -4.17 -15.15 1.90
C SER A 39 -4.14 -13.98 0.90
N ILE A 40 -4.37 -14.28 -0.38
CA ILE A 40 -4.47 -13.29 -1.46
C ILE A 40 -5.65 -12.33 -1.20
N GLU A 41 -6.76 -12.85 -0.67
CA GLU A 41 -7.98 -12.09 -0.37
C GLU A 41 -7.68 -11.03 0.68
N LYS A 42 -6.94 -11.40 1.74
CA LYS A 42 -6.49 -10.45 2.77
C LYS A 42 -5.54 -9.39 2.23
N ALA A 43 -4.63 -9.77 1.34
CA ALA A 43 -3.77 -8.81 0.64
C ALA A 43 -4.59 -7.84 -0.25
N LYS A 44 -5.63 -8.33 -0.93
CA LYS A 44 -6.55 -7.50 -1.75
C LYS A 44 -7.39 -6.56 -0.89
N GLU A 45 -7.94 -7.04 0.23
CA GLU A 45 -8.65 -6.21 1.22
C GLU A 45 -7.75 -5.08 1.74
N TYR A 46 -6.49 -5.39 2.04
CA TYR A 46 -5.50 -4.42 2.47
C TYR A 46 -5.23 -3.36 1.38
N ILE A 47 -5.03 -3.76 0.13
CA ILE A 47 -4.87 -2.82 -1.00
C ILE A 47 -6.07 -1.88 -1.11
N ALA A 48 -7.30 -2.41 -0.95
CA ALA A 48 -8.52 -1.60 -1.03
C ALA A 48 -8.55 -0.55 0.09
N LYS A 49 -8.26 -0.94 1.34
CA LYS A 49 -8.17 -0.02 2.48
C LYS A 49 -7.08 1.03 2.29
N HIS A 50 -5.87 0.63 1.91
CA HIS A 50 -4.74 1.54 1.71
C HIS A 50 -5.01 2.58 0.62
N LYS A 51 -5.69 2.18 -0.48
CA LYS A 51 -6.14 3.12 -1.52
C LYS A 51 -7.12 4.17 -0.96
N CYS A 52 -8.07 3.74 -0.13
CA CYS A 52 -9.06 4.63 0.48
C CYS A 52 -8.44 5.56 1.53
N GLU A 53 -7.55 5.07 2.39
CA GLU A 53 -6.85 5.89 3.40
C GLU A 53 -6.00 6.98 2.76
N HIS A 54 -5.33 6.69 1.64
CA HIS A 54 -4.58 7.71 0.90
C HIS A 54 -5.48 8.76 0.23
N CYS A 55 -6.68 8.37 -0.19
CA CYS A 55 -7.69 9.34 -0.65
C CYS A 55 -8.21 10.22 0.50
N PHE A 56 -8.30 9.68 1.72
CA PHE A 56 -8.81 10.41 2.88
C PHE A 56 -7.76 11.32 3.51
N LYS A 57 -6.51 10.86 3.67
CA LYS A 57 -5.40 11.67 4.22
C LYS A 57 -4.99 12.82 3.32
N ARG A 58 -5.18 12.74 1.99
CA ARG A 58 -5.01 13.91 1.10
C ARG A 58 -6.01 15.03 1.35
N ARG A 59 -7.13 14.74 2.02
CA ARG A 59 -8.14 15.74 2.39
C ARG A 59 -7.90 16.31 3.79
N ILE A 60 -7.04 15.70 4.60
CA ILE A 60 -6.66 16.22 5.92
C ILE A 60 -5.27 16.86 5.80
N VAL A 61 -5.26 18.08 5.28
CA VAL A 61 -4.13 19.00 5.49
C VAL A 61 -4.31 19.53 6.92
N PHE A 62 -3.51 19.06 7.87
CA PHE A 62 -3.37 19.75 9.14
C PHE A 62 -2.49 20.97 8.88
N THR A 63 -3.10 22.14 8.73
CA THR A 63 -2.43 23.40 9.03
C THR A 63 -2.74 23.74 10.47
N GLU A 64 -1.77 23.59 11.35
CA GLU A 64 -1.71 24.39 12.57
C GLU A 64 -0.39 25.15 12.53
N ALA A 65 -0.53 26.47 12.35
CA ALA A 65 0.53 27.44 12.46
C ALA A 65 0.31 28.15 13.79
N GLU A 66 1.28 28.05 14.69
CA GLU A 66 1.53 29.02 15.76
C GLU A 66 3.04 29.28 15.81
#